data_AF-A0A419GN88-F1
#
_entry.id   AF-A0A419GN88-F1
#
_cell.length_a   1.000
_cell.length_b   1.000
_cell.length_c   1.000
_cell.angle_alpha   90.00
_cell.angle_beta   90.00
_cell.angle_gamma   90.00
#
_symmetry.space_group_name_H-M   'P 1'
#
loop_
_entity.id
_entity.type
_entity.pdbx_description
1 polymer ?
#
loop_
_entity_poly.entity_id
_entity_poly.type
_entity_poly.pdbx_seq_one_letter_code
_entity_poly.pdbx_strand_id
1 'polypeptide(L)'
;MLELNESAPSRGSGGVIELVVQGRPCLYDGDPDLGSLLEYRGENSLYVNVRINDEVLDQRDFENVPVREGDRIDFLYFMGGGLFVQPDRRRN
;
A
#
# COMPACT_ATOMS: atom_id res chain seq x y z
N MET A 1 7.14 11.60 -31.27
CA MET A 1 8.22 10.81 -30.67
C MET A 1 8.46 11.42 -29.31
N LEU A 2 7.81 10.87 -28.29
CA LEU A 2 7.99 11.28 -26.90
C LEU A 2 8.80 10.16 -26.25
N GLU A 3 10.10 10.38 -26.14
CA GLU A 3 11.03 9.53 -25.40
C GLU A 3 11.21 10.08 -23.99
N LEU A 4 11.49 9.16 -23.07
CA LEU A 4 12.05 9.34 -21.72
C LEU A 4 11.05 9.49 -20.57
N ASN A 5 10.59 8.32 -20.13
CA ASN A 5 10.43 7.96 -18.73
C ASN A 5 10.65 6.44 -18.63
N GLU A 6 11.92 6.03 -18.76
CA GLU A 6 12.38 4.75 -18.23
C GLU A 6 13.26 5.07 -17.03
N SER A 7 12.64 5.58 -15.97
CA SER A 7 13.23 5.56 -14.64
C SER A 7 13.00 4.18 -14.03
N ALA A 8 13.63 3.15 -14.62
CA ALA A 8 13.84 1.91 -13.89
C ALA A 8 14.79 2.23 -12.72
N PRO A 9 14.42 2.01 -11.45
CA PRO A 9 15.41 2.01 -10.39
C PRO A 9 16.35 0.84 -10.69
N SER A 10 17.55 1.19 -11.15
CA SER A 10 18.64 0.23 -11.17
C SER A 10 19.12 0.06 -9.73
N ARG A 11 19.21 -1.22 -9.32
CA ARG A 11 19.96 -1.77 -8.16
C ARG A 11 19.12 -2.09 -6.94
N GLY A 12 18.87 -3.39 -6.78
CA GLY A 12 18.80 -4.03 -5.48
C GLY A 12 19.27 -5.46 -5.63
N SER A 13 20.32 -5.85 -4.92
CA SER A 13 20.50 -7.25 -4.52
C SER A 13 19.42 -7.55 -3.48
N GLY A 14 18.15 -7.49 -3.91
CA GLY A 14 16.99 -7.61 -3.04
C GLY A 14 16.95 -9.04 -2.54
N GLY A 15 17.24 -9.25 -1.26
CA GLY A 15 16.89 -10.50 -0.63
C GLY A 15 15.40 -10.67 -0.78
N VAL A 16 14.95 -11.81 -1.29
CA VAL A 16 13.52 -12.15 -1.34
C VAL A 16 13.03 -12.13 0.10
N ILE A 17 12.23 -11.13 0.46
CA ILE A 17 11.69 -11.00 1.79
C ILE A 17 10.28 -11.59 1.85
N GLU A 18 10.01 -12.42 2.84
CA GLU A 18 8.66 -12.92 3.09
C GLU A 18 7.87 -11.88 3.90
N LEU A 19 6.75 -11.40 3.35
CA LEU A 19 5.87 -10.41 3.97
C LEU A 19 4.47 -10.99 4.14
N VAL A 20 3.77 -10.63 5.21
CA VAL A 20 2.37 -11.03 5.42
C VAL A 20 1.48 -9.83 5.12
N VAL A 21 0.89 -9.82 3.92
CA VAL A 21 0.05 -8.70 3.47
C VAL A 21 -1.42 -9.09 3.57
N GLN A 22 -2.20 -8.38 4.38
CA GLN A 22 -3.61 -8.70 4.68
C GLN A 22 -3.80 -10.16 5.11
N GLY A 23 -2.90 -10.65 5.97
CA GLY A 23 -2.91 -12.04 6.44
C GLY A 23 -2.50 -13.08 5.40
N ARG A 24 -2.04 -12.68 4.20
CA ARG A 24 -1.53 -13.59 3.17
C ARG A 24 -0.01 -13.46 3.01
N PRO A 25 0.75 -14.54 3.18
CA PRO A 25 2.20 -14.51 2.93
C PRO A 25 2.46 -14.26 1.44
N CYS A 26 3.34 -13.32 1.15
CA CYS A 26 3.78 -12.91 -0.17
C CYS A 26 5.31 -12.82 -0.16
N LEU A 27 5.94 -13.31 -1.22
CA LEU A 27 7.39 -13.14 -1.43
C LEU A 27 7.60 -11.85 -2.21
N TYR A 28 8.44 -10.96 -1.67
CA TYR A 28 8.75 -9.67 -2.28
C TYR A 28 10.24 -9.60 -2.62
N ASP A 29 10.51 -9.45 -3.92
CA ASP A 29 11.85 -9.39 -4.51
C ASP A 29 12.16 -7.93 -4.88
N GLY A 30 12.26 -7.07 -3.88
CA GLY A 30 12.47 -5.64 -4.09
C GLY A 30 13.09 -4.97 -2.88
N ASP A 31 13.18 -3.66 -2.94
CA ASP A 31 13.70 -2.87 -1.83
C ASP A 31 12.75 -2.93 -0.63
N PRO A 32 13.25 -3.20 0.59
CA PRO A 32 12.49 -3.26 1.83
C PRO A 32 11.93 -1.88 2.24
N ASP A 33 11.20 -1.21 1.36
CA ASP A 33 10.64 0.12 1.51
C ASP A 33 9.14 0.08 1.24
N LEU A 34 8.38 0.77 2.07
CA LEU A 34 6.93 0.77 1.95
C LEU A 34 6.46 1.45 0.66
N GLY A 35 7.15 2.49 0.18
CA GLY A 35 6.85 3.14 -1.10
C GLY A 35 6.93 2.16 -2.28
N SER A 36 8.00 1.38 -2.34
CA SER A 36 8.21 0.38 -3.40
C SER A 36 7.20 -0.78 -3.32
N LEU A 37 6.76 -1.13 -2.11
CA LEU A 37 5.70 -2.13 -1.91
C LEU A 37 4.33 -1.62 -2.40
N LEU A 38 4.00 -0.35 -2.17
CA LEU A 38 2.75 0.25 -2.65
C LEU A 38 2.69 0.30 -4.17
N GLU A 39 3.79 0.72 -4.82
CA GLU A 39 3.89 0.73 -6.28
C GLU A 39 3.76 -0.68 -6.85
N TYR A 40 4.42 -1.67 -6.23
CA TYR A 40 4.32 -3.07 -6.64
C TYR A 40 2.89 -3.62 -6.55
N ARG A 41 2.14 -3.21 -5.53
CA ARG A 41 0.72 -3.58 -5.35
C ARG A 41 -0.23 -2.76 -6.22
N GLY A 42 0.20 -1.62 -6.76
CA GLY A 42 -0.66 -0.69 -7.49
C GLY A 42 -1.65 0.07 -6.59
N GLU A 43 -1.36 0.15 -5.29
CA GLU A 43 -2.21 0.83 -4.32
C GLU A 43 -1.86 2.32 -4.26
N ASN A 44 -2.88 3.18 -4.23
CA ASN A 44 -2.67 4.61 -4.24
C ASN A 44 -2.45 5.14 -2.81
N SER A 45 -1.21 5.52 -2.49
CA SER A 45 -0.79 6.04 -1.17
C SER A 45 -1.65 7.21 -0.66
N LEU A 46 -2.32 7.94 -1.55
CA LEU A 46 -3.17 9.09 -1.20
C LEU A 46 -4.50 8.70 -0.53
N TYR A 47 -4.92 7.43 -0.63
CA TYR A 47 -6.24 6.98 -0.14
C TYR A 47 -6.18 5.77 0.81
N VAL A 48 -4.97 5.29 1.13
CA VAL A 48 -4.77 4.10 1.95
C VAL A 48 -3.83 4.42 3.11
N ASN A 49 -4.19 3.99 4.31
CA ASN A 49 -3.26 3.93 5.44
C ASN A 49 -2.69 2.53 5.51
N VAL A 50 -1.42 2.42 5.88
CA VAL A 50 -0.77 1.12 6.03
C VAL A 50 -0.54 0.89 7.50
N ARG A 51 -0.88 -0.30 7.98
CA ARG A 51 -0.56 -0.75 9.32
C ARG A 51 0.50 -1.84 9.26
N ILE A 52 1.60 -1.66 9.98
CA ILE A 52 2.72 -2.60 10.06
C ILE A 52 2.87 -3.07 11.51
N ASN A 53 2.81 -4.38 11.79
CA ASN A 53 2.95 -4.94 13.15
C ASN A 53 2.09 -4.23 14.23
N ASP A 54 0.86 -3.85 13.90
CA ASP A 54 -0.07 -3.09 14.76
C ASP A 54 0.19 -1.57 14.85
N GLU A 55 1.27 -1.07 14.24
CA GLU A 55 1.57 0.36 14.11
C GLU A 55 0.94 0.93 12.83
N VAL A 56 0.07 1.93 12.95
CA VAL A 56 -0.57 2.60 11.81
C VAL A 56 0.31 3.75 11.35
N LEU A 57 0.73 3.69 10.10
CA LEU A 57 1.55 4.70 9.44
C LEU A 57 0.69 5.56 8.53
N ASP A 58 0.96 6.86 8.57
CA ASP A 58 0.36 7.84 7.67
C ASP A 58 1.15 7.90 6.35
N GLN A 59 0.51 8.35 5.28
CA GLN A 59 1.11 8.47 3.94
C GLN A 59 2.44 9.25 3.91
N ARG A 60 2.65 10.12 4.91
CA ARG A 60 3.85 10.96 5.05
C ARG A 60 5.08 10.18 5.50
N ASP A 61 4.87 9.05 6.18
CA ASP A 61 5.94 8.21 6.71
C ASP A 61 6.31 7.06 5.75
N PHE A 62 5.55 6.83 4.68
CA PHE A 62 5.77 5.69 3.78
C PHE A 62 7.15 5.69 3.12
N GLU A 63 7.73 6.85 2.80
CA GLU A 63 9.07 6.98 2.21
C GLU A 63 10.21 6.84 3.23
N ASN A 64 9.93 6.78 4.53
CA ASN A 64 10.94 6.65 5.58
C ASN A 64 10.84 5.35 6.37
N VAL A 65 9.85 4.50 6.08
CA VAL A 65 9.60 3.27 6.84
C VAL A 65 10.13 2.06 6.08
N PRO A 66 11.25 1.45 6.55
CA PRO A 66 11.72 0.20 6.00
C PRO A 66 10.86 -0.97 6.48
N VAL A 67 10.46 -1.86 5.57
CA VAL A 67 9.75 -3.12 5.84
C VAL A 67 10.72 -4.29 5.94
N ARG A 68 10.55 -5.20 6.89
CA ARG A 68 11.47 -6.33 7.13
C ARG A 68 10.79 -7.66 6.85
N GLU A 69 11.59 -8.73 6.77
CA GLU A 69 11.07 -10.09 6.68
C GLU A 69 10.21 -10.44 7.89
N GLY A 70 9.03 -11.00 7.62
CA GLY A 70 8.04 -11.39 8.63
C GLY A 70 7.08 -10.27 9.05
N ASP A 71 7.20 -9.07 8.47
CA ASP A 71 6.30 -7.96 8.75
C ASP A 71 4.85 -8.24 8.34
N ARG A 72 3.91 -7.82 9.20
CA ARG A 72 2.47 -7.88 8.93
C ARG A 72 1.98 -6.54 8.45
N ILE A 73 1.63 -6.45 7.17
CA ILE A 73 1.16 -5.25 6.49
C ILE A 73 -0.33 -5.36 6.23
N ASP A 74 -1.11 -4.43 6.76
CA ASP A 74 -2.55 -4.31 6.50
C ASP A 74 -2.85 -2.97 5.84
N PHE A 75 -3.55 -3.02 4.72
CA PHE A 75 -4.05 -1.82 4.04
C PHE A 75 -5.41 -1.42 4.62
N LEU A 76 -5.43 -0.29 5.32
CA LEU A 76 -6.64 0.31 5.84
C LEU A 76 -7.13 1.38 4.87
N TYR A 77 -8.27 1.12 4.26
CA TYR A 77 -8.98 2.11 3.46
C TYR A 77 -9.97 2.85 4.35
N PHE A 78 -9.82 4.17 4.44
CA PHE A 78 -10.89 5.02 4.95
C PHE A 78 -11.98 5.10 3.89
N MET A 79 -12.81 4.05 3.77
CA MET A 79 -14.09 4.17 3.08
C MET A 79 -14.98 5.07 3.95
N GLY A 80 -14.98 6.36 3.62
CA GLY A 80 -15.80 7.36 4.29
C GLY A 80 -17.24 6.87 4.44
N GLY A 81 -17.68 6.76 5.70
CA GLY A 81 -19.06 6.45 6.07
C GLY A 81 -20.02 7.55 5.66
N GLY A 82 -20.27 7.68 4.36
CA GLY A 82 -21.35 8.48 3.82
C GLY A 82 -22.64 7.68 3.94
N LEU A 83 -23.46 8.00 4.94
CA LEU A 83 -24.85 7.59 5.02
C LEU A 83 -25.53 7.99 3.70
N PHE A 84 -25.62 7.07 2.75
CA PHE A 84 -26.47 7.24 1.57
C PHE A 84 -27.90 7.19 2.08
N VAL A 85 -28.43 8.35 2.48
CA VAL A 85 -29.84 8.51 2.78
C VAL A 85 -30.57 8.18 1.48
N GLN A 86 -31.19 7.00 1.41
CA GLN A 86 -32.11 6.71 0.32
C GLN A 86 -33.21 7.77 0.41
N PRO A 87 -33.46 8.57 -0.63
CA PRO A 87 -34.66 9.37 -0.65
C PRO A 87 -35.83 8.40 -0.60
N ASP A 88 -36.63 8.49 0.47
CA ASP A 88 -37.87 7.74 0.66
C ASP A 88 -38.71 7.93 -0.61
N ARG A 89 -38.75 6.91 -1.47
CA ARG A 89 -39.69 6.84 -2.59
C ARG A 89 -41.07 6.60 -1.99
N ARG A 90 -41.64 7.64 -1.38
CA ARG A 90 -43.08 7.74 -1.16
C ARG A 90 -43.74 7.90 -2.52
N ARG A 91 -44.02 6.73 -3.07
CA ARG A 91 -44.99 6.39 -4.09
C ARG A 91 -46.22 7.33 -4.00
N ASN A 92 -46.52 8.02 -5.10
CA ASN A 92 -47.83 8.63 -5.36
C ASN A 92 -48.52 7.81 -6.44
#